data_AF-A0A8S2SG98-F1
#
_entry.id   AF-A0A8S2SG98-F1
#
_cell.length_a   1.000
_cell.length_b   1.000
_cell.length_c   1.000
_cell.angle_alpha   90.00
_cell.angle_beta   90.00
_cell.angle_gamma   90.00
#
_symmetry.space_group_name_H-M   'P 1'
#
loop_
_entity.id
_entity.type
_entity.pdbx_description
1 polymer ?
#
loop_
_entity_poly.entity_id
_entity_poly.type
_entity_poly.pdbx_seq_one_letter_code
_entity_poly.pdbx_strand_id
1 'polypeptide(L)' 'MGLMQWSIRQSVELETQMTSIERVLEYCLLEQEPPAQAPPKYRPSANWPSRGQIIFKNVSMS' A
#
# COMPACT_ATOMS: atom_id res chain seq x y z
N MET A 1 21.96 26.90 32.62
CA MET A 1 22.48 25.63 32.07
C MET A 1 21.41 24.61 31.64
N GLY A 2 20.10 24.90 31.71
CA GLY A 2 19.05 23.92 31.35
C GLY A 2 18.45 24.06 29.94
N LEU A 3 18.39 25.27 29.39
CA LEU A 3 17.73 25.56 28.10
C LEU A 3 18.37 24.80 26.94
N MET A 4 19.70 24.84 26.83
CA MET A 4 20.42 24.15 25.74
C MET A 4 20.21 22.63 25.77
N GLN A 5 20.27 22.01 26.96
CA GLN A 5 20.02 20.57 27.11
C GLN A 5 18.58 20.19 26.76
N TRP A 6 17.62 21.01 27.18
CA TRP A 6 16.21 20.82 26.82
C TRP A 6 16.02 20.93 25.31
N SER A 7 16.58 21.96 24.66
CA SER A 7 16.48 22.17 23.22
C SER A 7 17.06 21.00 22.42
N ILE A 8 18.24 20.50 22.80
CA ILE A 8 18.85 19.33 22.14
C ILE A 8 17.92 18.10 22.25
N ARG A 9 17.32 17.88 23.43
CA ARG A 9 16.37 16.78 23.63
C ARG A 9 15.15 16.90 22.72
N GLN A 10 14.59 18.10 22.60
CA GLN A 10 13.43 18.34 21.73
C GLN A 10 13.76 18.15 20.24
N SER A 11 14.94 18.58 19.79
CA SER A 11 15.37 18.36 18.40
C SER A 11 15.53 16.89 18.05
N VAL A 12 16.19 16.11 18.92
CA VAL A 12 16.38 14.66 18.70
C VAL A 12 15.04 13.89 18.70
N GLU A 13 14.11 14.29 19.58
CA GLU A 13 12.79 13.68 19.63
C GLU A 13 12.00 13.93 18.34
N LEU A 14 12.04 15.15 17.81
CA LEU A 14 11.43 15.49 16.53
C LEU A 14 12.03 14.67 15.39
N GLU A 15 13.35 14.58 15.30
CA GLU A 15 14.03 13.78 14.27
C GLU A 15 13.62 12.30 14.33
N THR A 16 13.49 11.74 15.52
CA THR A 16 13.02 10.36 15.70
C THR A 16 11.59 10.18 15.20
N GLN A 17 10.71 11.17 15.42
CA GLN A 17 9.33 11.12 14.95
C GLN A 17 9.24 11.22 13.41
N MET A 18 10.16 11.94 12.77
CA MET A 18 10.19 12.09 11.30
C MET A 18 10.37 10.76 10.56
N THR A 19 11.09 9.79 11.12
CA THR A 19 11.23 8.45 10.53
C THR A 19 9.88 7.76 10.28
N SER A 20 8.91 7.93 11.20
CA SER A 20 7.57 7.36 11.01
C SER A 20 6.80 8.03 9.87
N ILE A 21 7.00 9.34 9.67
CA ILE A 21 6.38 10.11 8.60
C ILE A 21 6.95 9.68 7.24
N GLU A 22 8.26 9.49 7.14
CA GLU A 22 8.91 8.99 5.94
C GLU A 22 8.33 7.63 5.52
N ARG A 23 8.10 6.73 6.48
CA ARG A 23 7.47 5.43 6.22
C ARG A 23 6.06 5.54 5.64
N VAL A 24 5.24 6.43 6.22
CA VAL A 24 3.87 6.67 5.75
C VAL A 24 3.89 7.24 4.34
N LEU A 25 4.75 8.23 4.07
CA LEU A 25 4.88 8.83 2.75
C LEU A 25 5.30 7.81 1.70
N GLU A 26 6.25 6.93 2.03
CA GLU A 26 6.66 5.88 1.11
C GLU A 26 5.49 4.95 0.76
N TYR A 27 4.67 4.54 1.73
CA TYR A 27 3.47 3.73 1.45
C TYR A 27 2.44 4.46 0.58
N CYS A 28 2.31 5.78 0.73
CA CYS A 28 1.43 6.58 -0.14
C CYS A 28 1.90 6.66 -1.59
N LEU A 29 3.20 6.46 -1.83
CA LEU A 29 3.83 6.55 -3.15
C LEU A 29 4.03 5.19 -3.82
N LEU A 30 3.78 4.08 -3.11
CA LEU A 30 3.83 2.75 -3.70
C LEU A 30 2.83 2.62 -4.85
N GLU A 31 3.19 1.77 -5.82
CA GLU A 31 2.29 1.41 -6.91
C GLU A 31 1.02 0.77 -6.32
N GLN A 32 -0.12 1.35 -6.67
CA GLN A 32 -1.40 0.86 -6.20
C GLN A 32 -1.84 -0.35 -7.02
N GLU A 33 -2.48 -1.30 -6.33
CA GLU A 33 -3.15 -2.41 -7.00
C GLU A 33 -4.24 -1.88 -7.95
N PRO A 34 -4.59 -2.66 -8.99
CA PRO A 34 -5.76 -2.37 -9.81
C PRO A 34 -7.02 -2.23 -8.97
N PRO A 35 -8.01 -1.43 -9.42
CA PRO A 35 -9.27 -1.27 -8.71
C PRO A 35 -9.91 -2.62 -8.36
N ALA A 36 -10.43 -2.73 -7.13
CA ALA A 36 -11.08 -3.95 -6.64
C ALA A 36 -12.25 -4.43 -7.52
N GLN A 37 -12.86 -3.53 -8.28
CA GLN A 37 -13.91 -3.86 -9.24
C GLN A 37 -13.49 -3.52 -10.65
N ALA A 38 -13.70 -4.47 -11.56
CA ALA A 38 -13.52 -4.23 -12.98
C ALA A 38 -14.44 -3.08 -13.47
N PRO A 39 -13.94 -2.23 -14.38
CA PRO A 39 -14.77 -1.27 -15.10
C PRO A 39 -16.01 -1.94 -15.69
N PRO A 40 -17.17 -1.26 -15.80
CA PRO A 40 -18.41 -1.86 -16.28
C PRO A 40 -18.28 -2.63 -17.60
N LYS A 41 -17.45 -2.13 -18.53
CA LYS A 41 -17.15 -2.78 -19.82
C LYS A 41 -16.46 -4.16 -19.73
N TYR A 42 -15.82 -4.48 -18.61
CA TYR A 42 -15.08 -5.73 -18.39
C TYR A 42 -15.75 -6.64 -17.35
N ARG A 43 -16.91 -6.23 -16.82
CA ARG A 43 -17.64 -7.07 -15.88
C ARG A 43 -18.23 -8.27 -16.61
N PRO A 44 -18.15 -9.47 -16.03
CA PRO A 44 -18.81 -10.63 -16.61
C PRO A 44 -20.33 -10.42 -16.61
N SER A 45 -21.03 -11.17 -17.46
CA SER A 45 -22.50 -11.12 -17.51
C SER A 45 -23.11 -11.64 -16.21
N ALA A 46 -24.37 -11.27 -15.94
CA ALA A 46 -25.08 -11.70 -14.72
C ALA A 46 -25.17 -13.23 -14.56
N ASN A 47 -25.06 -13.97 -15.66
CA ASN A 47 -25.14 -15.45 -15.67
C ASN A 47 -23.76 -16.12 -15.52
N TRP A 48 -22.70 -15.35 -15.29
CA TRP A 48 -21.37 -15.88 -15.07
C TRP A 48 -21.13 -16.22 -13.58
N PRO A 49 -20.40 -17.30 -13.26
CA PRO A 49 -19.90 -18.32 -14.19
C PRO A 49 -21.00 -19.35 -14.48
N SER A 50 -21.22 -19.68 -15.75
CA SER A 50 -22.30 -20.60 -16.15
C SER A 50 -22.02 -22.07 -15.85
N ARG A 51 -20.75 -22.48 -15.82
CA ARG A 51 -20.30 -23.86 -15.57
C ARG A 51 -19.25 -24.01 -14.47
N GLY A 52 -18.67 -22.90 -14.00
CA GLY A 52 -17.67 -22.92 -12.91
C GLY A 52 -16.36 -23.65 -13.21
N GLN A 53 -16.01 -23.88 -14.47
CA GLN A 53 -14.79 -24.61 -14.84
C GLN A 53 -13.55 -23.72 -14.80
N ILE A 54 -12.46 -24.21 -14.20
CA ILE A 54 -11.16 -23.54 -14.14
C ILE A 54 -10.14 -24.38 -14.92
N ILE A 55 -9.32 -23.74 -15.76
CA ILE A 55 -8.29 -24.39 -16.58
C ILE A 55 -6.98 -23.62 -16.42
N PHE A 56 -5.95 -24.29 -15.94
CA PHE A 56 -4.58 -23.76 -15.88
C PHE A 56 -3.84 -24.13 -17.17
N LYS A 57 -3.21 -23.16 -17.84
CA LYS A 57 -2.42 -23.41 -19.06
C LYS A 57 -1.04 -22.78 -18.91
N ASN A 58 -0.01 -23.62 -18.85
CA ASN A 58 1.40 -23.21 -18.71
C ASN A 58 1.63 -22.22 -17.55
N VAL A 59 0.99 -22.46 -16.41
CA VAL A 59 1.12 -21.60 -15.23
C VAL A 59 2.36 -22.02 -14.44
N SER A 60 3.24 -21.07 -14.16
CA SER A 60 4.32 -21.19 -13.19
C SER A 60 4.24 -20.05 -12.19
N MET A 61 4.67 -20.31 -10.96
CA MET A 61 4.84 -19.29 -9.92
C MET A 61 6.28 -19.41 -9.40
N SER A 62 6.97 -18.28 -9.31
CA SER A 62 8.35 -18.13 -8.86
C SER A 62 8.43 -17.13 -7.73
#